data_AF-A0A918M6T1-F1
#
_entry.id   AF-A0A918M6T1-F1
#
_cell.length_a   1.000
_cell.length_b   1.000
_cell.length_c   1.000
_cell.angle_alpha   90.00
_cell.angle_beta   90.00
_cell.angle_gamma   90.00
#
_symmetry.space_group_name_H-M   'P 1'
#
loop_
_entity.id
_entity.type
_entity.pdbx_description
1 polymer ?
#
loop_
_entity_poly.entity_id
_entity_poly.type
_entity_poly.pdbx_seq_one_letter_code
_entity_poly.pdbx_strand_id
1 'polypeptide(L)'
;MTDIPEPTVVPVRYLVSCLPEGHDDRWLFSIQVEYRGNGLWAVKLRSQTLGADGTWSFGLRWIESNREPDPSEVDAYDKAQAAWLAEHRFDHDTALRLAREHAPRLRYRGYTVADALRETSRG
;
A
#
# COMPACT_ATOMS: atom_id res chain seq x y z
N MET A 1 -32.40 5.57 30.07
CA MET A 1 -31.69 4.46 29.39
C MET A 1 -30.76 5.11 28.39
N THR A 2 -29.46 5.10 28.66
CA THR A 2 -28.47 5.58 27.71
C THR A 2 -28.40 4.55 26.60
N ASP A 3 -28.83 4.93 25.41
CA ASP A 3 -28.77 4.09 24.22
C ASP A 3 -27.28 3.84 23.93
N ILE A 4 -26.83 2.60 24.14
CA ILE A 4 -25.44 2.24 23.90
C ILE A 4 -25.33 1.97 22.40
N PRO A 5 -24.54 2.75 21.65
CA PRO A 5 -24.45 2.60 20.20
C PRO A 5 -23.85 1.25 19.81
N GLU A 6 -24.37 0.64 18.75
CA GLU A 6 -23.89 -0.65 18.23
C GLU A 6 -22.58 -0.46 17.42
N PRO A 7 -21.54 -1.29 17.66
CA PRO A 7 -20.27 -1.16 16.96
C PRO A 7 -20.34 -1.66 15.51
N THR A 8 -19.65 -0.96 14.60
CA THR A 8 -19.48 -1.38 13.20
C THR A 8 -18.14 -2.06 12.99
N VAL A 9 -18.16 -3.22 12.33
CA VAL A 9 -16.95 -3.92 11.91
C VAL A 9 -16.70 -3.65 10.43
N VAL A 10 -15.48 -3.20 10.11
CA VAL A 10 -15.04 -3.03 8.72
C VAL A 10 -13.67 -3.66 8.53
N PRO A 11 -13.39 -4.22 7.34
CA PRO A 11 -12.04 -4.64 7.00
C PRO A 11 -11.13 -3.42 6.96
N VAL A 12 -9.93 -3.54 7.54
CA VAL A 12 -8.92 -2.46 7.56
C VAL A 12 -7.66 -2.79 6.78
N ARG A 13 -7.43 -4.07 6.50
CA ARG A 13 -6.26 -4.55 5.77
C ARG A 13 -6.55 -5.89 5.10
N TYR A 14 -6.02 -6.07 3.90
CA TYR A 14 -5.88 -7.36 3.22
C TYR A 14 -4.42 -7.65 2.92
N LEU A 15 -4.08 -8.94 2.85
CA LEU A 15 -2.79 -9.42 2.39
C LEU A 15 -2.99 -10.19 1.08
N VAL A 16 -2.31 -9.76 0.02
CA VAL A 16 -2.36 -10.37 -1.31
C VAL A 16 -1.01 -11.00 -1.60
N SER A 17 -0.98 -12.32 -1.79
CA SER A 17 0.23 -13.06 -2.13
C SER A 17 -0.09 -14.21 -3.08
N CYS A 18 0.88 -14.55 -3.91
CA CYS A 18 0.86 -15.76 -4.73
C CYS A 18 1.49 -16.97 -3.99
N LEU A 19 2.16 -16.74 -2.85
CA LEU A 19 2.74 -17.82 -2.06
C LEU A 19 1.72 -18.42 -1.09
N PRO A 20 1.79 -19.74 -0.79
CA PRO A 20 0.97 -20.39 0.22
C PRO A 20 1.09 -19.74 1.59
N GLU A 21 0.07 -19.94 2.44
CA GLU A 21 -0.03 -19.27 3.73
C GLU A 21 1.18 -19.46 4.65
N GLY A 22 1.72 -20.69 4.70
CA GLY A 22 2.86 -21.06 5.52
C GLY A 22 4.22 -20.95 4.83
N HIS A 23 4.32 -20.30 3.66
CA HIS A 23 5.61 -20.17 2.98
C HIS A 23 6.51 -19.15 3.68
N ASP A 24 7.78 -19.50 3.94
CA ASP A 24 8.72 -18.66 4.69
C ASP A 24 8.92 -17.26 4.08
N ASP A 25 9.04 -17.19 2.75
CA ASP A 25 9.14 -15.92 2.02
C ASP A 25 7.81 -15.20 1.75
N ARG A 26 6.66 -15.66 2.27
CA ARG A 26 5.35 -15.03 1.98
C ARG A 26 5.37 -13.54 2.23
N TRP A 27 5.99 -13.10 3.33
CA TRP A 27 6.07 -11.69 3.69
C TRP A 27 6.88 -10.83 2.69
N LEU A 28 7.87 -11.42 2.01
CA LEU A 28 8.68 -10.74 0.98
C LEU A 28 7.90 -10.53 -0.32
N PHE A 29 7.00 -11.45 -0.63
CA PHE A 29 6.20 -11.48 -1.85
C PHE A 29 4.71 -11.24 -1.57
N SER A 30 4.42 -10.30 -0.66
CA SER A 30 3.06 -9.87 -0.35
C SER A 30 2.86 -8.37 -0.57
N ILE A 31 1.67 -8.03 -1.07
CA ILE A 31 1.15 -6.67 -1.14
C ILE A 31 0.07 -6.53 -0.07
N GLN A 32 0.11 -5.42 0.67
CA GLN A 32 -0.92 -5.06 1.63
C GLN A 32 -1.89 -4.08 0.98
N VAL A 33 -3.19 -4.30 1.15
CA VAL A 33 -4.23 -3.35 0.75
C VAL A 33 -4.84 -2.79 2.02
N GLU A 34 -4.60 -1.51 2.31
CA GLU A 34 -4.90 -0.91 3.61
C GLU A 34 -5.95 0.19 3.51
N TYR A 35 -6.93 0.18 4.40
CA TYR A 35 -7.95 1.21 4.48
C TYR A 35 -7.36 2.53 4.97
N ARG A 36 -7.75 3.64 4.35
CA ARG A 36 -7.26 5.00 4.63
C ARG A 36 -8.36 6.00 4.97
N GLY A 37 -9.56 5.52 5.26
CA GLY A 37 -10.73 6.37 5.52
C GLY A 37 -11.51 6.70 4.24
N ASN A 38 -12.76 7.15 4.41
CA ASN A 38 -13.62 7.64 3.33
C ASN A 38 -13.82 6.65 2.16
N GLY A 39 -13.86 5.35 2.44
CA GLY A 39 -13.98 4.32 1.39
C GLY A 39 -12.73 4.12 0.54
N LEU A 40 -11.61 4.78 0.89
CA LEU A 40 -10.38 4.76 0.11
C LEU A 40 -9.33 3.82 0.71
N TRP A 41 -8.56 3.21 -0.18
CA TRP A 41 -7.60 2.15 0.09
C TRP A 41 -6.27 2.44 -0.58
N ALA A 42 -5.17 2.10 0.08
CA ALA A 42 -3.82 2.21 -0.47
C ALA A 42 -3.23 0.82 -0.72
N VAL A 43 -2.55 0.65 -1.84
CA VAL A 43 -1.82 -0.58 -2.19
C VAL A 43 -0.36 -0.41 -1.77
N LYS A 44 0.10 -1.20 -0.82
CA LYS A 44 1.39 -1.09 -0.14
C LYS A 44 2.29 -2.28 -0.44
N LEU A 45 3.54 -2.00 -0.77
CA LEU A 45 4.61 -2.99 -0.83
C LEU A 45 5.74 -2.50 0.07
N ARG A 46 5.84 -3.08 1.27
CA ARG A 46 6.77 -2.60 2.32
C ARG A 46 6.54 -1.09 2.56
N SER A 47 7.59 -0.28 2.48
CA SER A 47 7.47 1.17 2.67
C SER A 47 6.85 1.92 1.47
N GLN A 48 6.67 1.26 0.32
CA GLN A 48 6.20 1.90 -0.90
C GLN A 48 4.68 1.81 -1.05
N THR A 49 4.10 2.74 -1.80
CA THR A 49 2.68 2.82 -2.16
C THR A 49 2.57 2.86 -3.68
N LEU A 50 1.63 2.10 -4.25
CA LEU A 50 1.38 2.07 -5.69
C LEU A 50 0.59 3.32 -6.11
N GLY A 51 1.06 4.02 -7.13
CA GLY A 51 0.34 5.09 -7.81
C GLY A 51 -0.56 4.56 -8.93
N ALA A 52 -1.51 5.41 -9.37
CA ALA A 52 -2.43 5.11 -10.46
C ALA A 52 -1.72 4.82 -11.80
N ASP A 53 -0.49 5.29 -11.96
CA ASP A 53 0.40 5.06 -13.09
C ASP A 53 1.13 3.70 -13.04
N GLY A 54 0.93 2.92 -11.98
CA GLY A 54 1.58 1.64 -11.75
C GLY A 54 2.99 1.72 -11.16
N THR A 55 3.46 2.91 -10.78
CA THR A 55 4.77 3.11 -10.16
C THR A 55 4.70 2.98 -8.64
N TRP A 56 5.80 2.55 -8.02
CA TRP A 56 5.92 2.47 -6.57
C TRP A 56 6.63 3.70 -6.03
N SER A 57 5.98 4.41 -5.11
CA SER A 57 6.50 5.63 -4.49
C SER A 57 6.69 5.46 -2.98
N PHE A 58 7.73 6.07 -2.41
CA PHE A 58 7.95 6.14 -0.97
C PHE A 58 7.09 7.19 -0.25
N GLY A 59 6.29 7.95 -0.99
CA GLY A 59 5.48 9.05 -0.47
C GLY A 59 6.01 10.42 -0.86
N LEU A 60 5.31 11.45 -0.39
CA LEU A 60 5.72 12.84 -0.56
C LEU A 60 6.67 13.26 0.57
N ARG A 61 7.84 13.79 0.23
CA ARG A 61 8.82 14.29 1.19
C ARG A 61 8.52 15.76 1.52
N TRP A 62 8.57 16.09 2.81
CA TRP A 62 8.57 17.50 3.26
C TRP A 62 9.88 18.19 2.83
N ILE A 63 9.84 19.52 2.71
CA ILE A 63 11.04 20.32 2.44
C ILE A 63 12.06 20.10 3.55
N GLU A 64 13.24 19.60 3.20
CA GLU A 64 14.35 19.47 4.15
C GLU A 64 15.01 20.83 4.32
N SER A 65 14.50 21.57 5.29
CA SER A 65 15.00 22.88 5.66
C SER A 65 15.06 22.99 7.18
N ASN A 66 16.16 23.56 7.67
CA ASN A 66 16.35 23.84 9.11
C ASN A 66 15.80 25.21 9.52
N ARG A 67 14.98 25.86 8.69
CA ARG A 67 14.22 27.07 9.04
C ARG A 67 12.72 26.78 9.13
N GLU A 68 12.00 27.69 9.79
CA GLU A 68 10.54 27.70 9.74
C GLU A 68 10.08 27.90 8.28
N PRO A 69 9.17 27.04 7.78
CA PRO A 69 8.60 27.22 6.45
C PRO A 69 7.73 28.47 6.41
N ASP A 70 7.73 29.17 5.29
CA ASP A 70 6.75 30.24 5.11
C ASP A 70 5.37 29.63 4.75
N PRO A 71 4.26 30.38 4.94
CA PRO A 71 2.92 29.86 4.65
C PRO A 71 2.74 29.33 3.22
N SER A 72 3.42 29.92 2.23
CA SER A 72 3.30 29.47 0.83
C SER A 72 3.95 28.11 0.58
N GLU A 73 5.00 27.76 1.33
CA GLU A 73 5.62 26.43 1.28
C GLU A 73 4.75 25.36 1.93
N VAL A 74 4.07 25.71 3.02
CA VAL A 74 3.07 24.85 3.66
C VAL A 74 1.92 24.59 2.69
N ASP A 75 1.35 25.65 2.11
CA ASP A 75 0.25 25.54 1.13
C ASP A 75 0.66 24.70 -0.09
N ALA A 76 1.88 24.89 -0.59
CA ALA A 76 2.41 24.12 -1.71
C ALA A 76 2.55 22.63 -1.37
N TYR A 77 3.04 22.30 -0.18
CA TYR A 77 3.14 20.93 0.28
C TYR A 77 1.76 20.29 0.45
N ASP A 78 0.81 20.99 1.09
CA ASP A 78 -0.54 20.46 1.30
C ASP A 78 -1.24 20.17 -0.03
N LYS A 79 -1.07 21.06 -1.02
CA LYS A 79 -1.58 20.84 -2.38
C LYS A 79 -0.92 19.64 -3.05
N ALA A 80 0.41 19.52 -2.96
CA ALA A 80 1.13 18.38 -3.51
C ALA A 80 0.75 17.07 -2.80
N GLN A 81 0.50 17.12 -1.49
CA GLN A 81 0.07 15.99 -0.69
C GLN A 81 -1.33 15.55 -1.12
N ALA A 82 -2.27 16.48 -1.29
CA ALA A 82 -3.61 16.17 -1.77
C ALA A 82 -3.58 15.50 -3.16
N ALA A 83 -2.75 16.02 -4.09
CA ALA A 83 -2.57 15.41 -5.41
C ALA A 83 -1.97 13.99 -5.30
N TRP A 84 -0.91 13.83 -4.50
CA TRP A 84 -0.29 12.52 -4.27
C TRP A 84 -1.29 11.52 -3.68
N LEU A 85 -2.09 11.94 -2.69
CA LEU A 85 -3.11 11.09 -2.07
C LEU A 85 -4.20 10.68 -3.08
N ALA A 86 -4.61 11.58 -3.98
CA ALA A 86 -5.59 11.26 -5.03
C ALA A 86 -5.06 10.21 -6.03
N GLU A 87 -3.75 10.24 -6.33
CA GLU A 87 -3.12 9.28 -7.23
C GLU A 87 -2.81 7.92 -6.58
N HIS A 88 -2.76 7.85 -5.25
CA HIS A 88 -2.30 6.66 -4.51
C HIS A 88 -3.37 6.04 -3.59
N ARG A 89 -4.60 6.58 -3.64
CA ARG A 89 -5.75 6.05 -2.92
C ARG A 89 -6.87 5.73 -3.89
N PHE A 90 -7.39 4.52 -3.79
CA PHE A 90 -8.36 3.96 -4.71
C PHE A 90 -9.61 3.52 -3.96
N ASP A 91 -10.71 3.30 -4.67
CA ASP A 91 -11.79 2.49 -4.11
C ASP A 91 -11.30 1.05 -3.81
N HIS A 92 -12.08 0.34 -3.00
CA HIS A 92 -11.73 -0.98 -2.50
C HIS A 92 -11.44 -2.00 -3.62
N ASP A 93 -12.31 -2.04 -4.64
CA ASP A 93 -12.23 -3.04 -5.71
C ASP A 93 -11.05 -2.75 -6.64
N THR A 94 -10.83 -1.48 -6.97
CA THR A 94 -9.65 -1.03 -7.70
C THR A 94 -8.36 -1.37 -6.96
N ALA A 95 -8.29 -1.12 -5.65
CA ALA A 95 -7.10 -1.44 -4.86
C ALA A 95 -6.79 -2.94 -4.85
N LEU A 96 -7.80 -3.79 -4.67
CA LEU A 96 -7.64 -5.25 -4.71
C LEU A 96 -7.25 -5.74 -6.10
N ARG A 97 -7.84 -5.18 -7.17
CA ARG A 97 -7.49 -5.51 -8.55
C ARG A 97 -6.02 -5.19 -8.83
N LEU A 98 -5.57 -3.97 -8.52
CA LEU A 98 -4.19 -3.55 -8.70
C LEU A 98 -3.21 -4.43 -7.90
N ALA A 99 -3.54 -4.75 -6.65
CA ALA A 99 -2.71 -5.65 -5.85
C ALA A 99 -2.55 -7.03 -6.49
N ARG A 100 -3.63 -7.61 -7.02
CA ARG A 100 -3.61 -8.92 -7.71
C ARG A 100 -2.83 -8.87 -9.02
N GLU A 101 -2.91 -7.77 -9.77
CA GLU A 101 -2.15 -7.59 -11.01
C GLU A 101 -0.63 -7.48 -10.76
N HIS A 102 -0.23 -6.84 -9.66
CA HIS A 102 1.17 -6.61 -9.33
C HIS A 102 1.82 -7.74 -8.52
N ALA A 103 1.05 -8.49 -7.71
CA ALA A 103 1.60 -9.55 -6.86
C ALA A 103 2.46 -10.59 -7.60
N PRO A 104 2.08 -11.12 -8.78
CA PRO A 104 2.90 -12.09 -9.51
C PRO A 104 4.22 -11.51 -10.05
N ARG A 105 4.33 -10.18 -10.15
CA ARG A 105 5.48 -9.47 -10.72
C ARG A 105 6.50 -9.04 -9.68
N LEU A 106 6.23 -9.31 -8.40
CA LEU A 106 7.12 -8.92 -7.32
C LEU A 106 8.49 -9.56 -7.47
N ARG A 107 9.50 -8.75 -7.15
CA ARG A 107 10.90 -9.16 -7.12
C ARG A 107 11.54 -8.75 -5.80
N TYR A 108 12.32 -9.65 -5.23
CA TYR A 108 13.14 -9.38 -4.05
C TYR A 108 14.57 -9.87 -4.28
N ARG A 109 15.55 -8.96 -4.23
CA ARG A 109 16.98 -9.28 -4.44
C ARG A 109 17.26 -10.11 -5.71
N GLY A 110 16.49 -9.88 -6.78
CA GLY A 110 16.60 -10.61 -8.05
C GLY A 110 15.69 -11.84 -8.18
N TYR A 111 15.14 -12.34 -7.08
CA TYR A 111 14.22 -13.49 -7.06
C TYR A 111 12.79 -13.05 -7.38
N THR A 112 12.10 -13.84 -8.21
CA THR A 112 10.68 -13.70 -8.52
C THR A 112 9.81 -14.58 -7.62
N VAL A 113 8.51 -14.32 -7.59
CA VAL A 113 7.51 -15.21 -6.98
C VAL A 113 7.65 -16.66 -7.47
N ALA A 114 7.91 -16.85 -8.78
CA ALA A 114 8.06 -18.17 -9.39
C ALA A 114 9.37 -18.87 -8.99
N ASP A 115 10.41 -18.13 -8.59
CA ASP A 115 11.61 -18.71 -8.00
C ASP A 115 11.30 -19.23 -6.59
N ALA A 116 10.66 -18.41 -5.74
CA ALA A 116 10.29 -18.78 -4.37
C ALA A 116 9.42 -20.05 -4.32
N LEU A 117 8.40 -20.14 -5.19
CA LEU A 117 7.55 -21.34 -5.30
C LEU A 117 8.33 -22.61 -5.66
N ARG A 118 9.39 -22.50 -6.47
CA ARG A 118 10.22 -23.65 -6.88
C ARG A 118 11.16 -24.11 -5.77
N GLU A 119 11.62 -23.22 -4.90
CA GLU A 119 12.47 -23.58 -3.77
C GLU A 119 11.70 -24.41 -2.73
N THR A 120 10.43 -24.10 -2.49
CA THR A 120 9.54 -24.90 -1.63
C THR A 120 9.30 -26.32 -2.17
N SER A 121 9.39 -26.52 -3.48
CA SER A 121 9.18 -27.86 -4.09
C SER A 121 10.42 -28.77 -3.99
N ARG A 122 11.52 -28.29 -3.40
CA ARG A 122 12.80 -29.02 -3.28
C ARG A 122 13.18 -29.42 -1.86
N GLY A 123 12.38 -29.06 -0.86
CA GLY A 123 12.49 -29.51 0.53
C GLY A 123 11.45 -30.58 0.85
#